data_AF-A0A1F1ZVU0-F1
#
_entry.id   AF-A0A1F1ZVU0-F1
#
_cell.length_a   1.000
_cell.length_b   1.000
_cell.length_c   1.000
_cell.angle_alpha   90.00
_cell.angle_beta   90.00
_cell.angle_gamma   90.00
#
_symmetry.space_group_name_H-M   'P 1'
#
loop_
_entity.id
_entity.type
_entity.pdbx_description
1 polymer ?
#
loop_
_entity_poly.entity_id
_entity_poly.type
_entity_poly.pdbx_seq_one_letter_code
_entity_poly.pdbx_strand_id
1 'polypeptide(L)'
;MPFALKHEVVDRFIAGETARELAREYELGGPDVVLRWARQQRKCGRVREQNESDLGAEQDQLRREYEKLQAEKAYLKKLIELKAQGRF
;
A
#
# COMPACT_ATOMS: atom_id res chain seq x y z
N MET A 1 -11.07 -6.37 8.86
CA MET A 1 -10.72 -4.93 8.87
C MET A 1 -9.55 -4.68 7.95
N PRO A 2 -9.70 -3.78 6.94
CA PRO A 2 -8.63 -3.35 6.06
C PRO A 2 -7.44 -2.77 6.83
N PHE A 3 -6.22 -2.92 6.31
CA PHE A 3 -5.00 -2.44 6.95
C PHE A 3 -4.95 -0.90 7.03
N ALA A 4 -5.49 -0.20 6.02
CA ALA A 4 -5.58 1.25 5.97
C ALA A 4 -6.37 1.85 7.15
N LEU A 5 -7.52 1.26 7.49
CA LEU A 5 -8.38 1.74 8.58
C LEU A 5 -7.69 1.66 9.95
N LYS A 6 -6.93 0.58 10.19
CA LYS A 6 -6.17 0.42 11.45
C LYS A 6 -5.09 1.49 11.60
N HIS A 7 -4.52 1.92 10.49
CA HIS A 7 -3.44 2.90 10.42
C HIS A 7 -3.97 4.31 10.75
N GLU A 8 -5.08 4.69 10.11
CA GLU A 8 -5.80 5.94 10.38
C GLU A 8 -6.24 6.08 11.85
N VAL A 9 -6.81 5.01 12.43
CA VAL A 9 -7.21 4.99 13.85
C VAL A 9 -6.02 5.23 14.78
N VAL A 10 -4.86 4.63 14.46
CA VAL A 10 -3.66 4.79 15.28
C VAL A 10 -3.06 6.18 15.13
N ASP A 11 -3.08 6.74 13.92
CA ASP A 11 -2.57 8.09 13.65
C ASP A 11 -3.40 9.16 14.38
N ARG A 12 -4.75 9.05 14.38
CA ARG A 12 -5.63 9.91 15.18
C ARG A 12 -5.41 9.74 16.69
N PHE A 13 -5.19 8.51 17.15
CA PHE A 13 -4.85 8.27 18.56
C PHE A 13 -3.51 8.91 18.96
N ILE A 14 -2.52 8.91 18.06
CA ILE A 14 -1.24 9.61 18.28
C ILE A 14 -1.43 11.14 18.24
N ALA A 15 -2.36 11.64 17.43
CA ALA A 15 -2.74 13.06 17.38
C ALA A 15 -3.45 13.56 18.65
N GLY A 16 -3.82 12.67 19.58
CA GLY A 16 -4.37 13.01 20.90
C GLY A 16 -5.83 12.65 21.10
N GLU A 17 -6.48 12.03 20.11
CA GLU A 17 -7.86 11.54 20.27
C GLU A 17 -7.94 10.34 21.22
N THR A 18 -9.07 10.20 21.92
CA THR A 18 -9.19 9.14 22.93
C THR A 18 -9.52 7.78 22.31
N ALA A 19 -8.85 6.73 22.79
CA ALA A 19 -9.06 5.35 22.34
C ALA A 19 -10.53 4.89 22.45
N ARG A 20 -11.30 5.49 23.36
CA ARG A 20 -12.72 5.18 23.58
C ARG A 20 -13.63 5.79 22.52
N GLU A 21 -13.35 7.03 22.11
CA GLU A 21 -14.10 7.70 21.04
C GLU A 21 -13.82 7.01 19.70
N LEU A 22 -12.55 6.77 19.40
CA LEU A 22 -12.13 6.02 18.20
C LEU A 22 -12.72 4.60 18.16
N ALA A 23 -12.79 3.91 19.31
CA ALA A 23 -13.42 2.60 19.36
C ALA A 23 -14.94 2.63 19.11
N ARG A 24 -15.61 3.73 19.46
CA ARG A 24 -17.04 3.91 19.17
C ARG A 24 -17.28 4.29 17.71
N GLU A 25 -16.49 5.21 17.17
CA GLU A 25 -16.61 5.70 15.79
C GLU A 25 -16.35 4.59 14.77
N TYR A 26 -15.35 3.74 15.03
CA TYR A 26 -14.98 2.65 14.14
C TYR A 26 -15.57 1.28 14.55
N GLU A 27 -16.56 1.28 15.46
CA GLU A 27 -17.20 0.07 16.01
C GLU A 27 -16.20 -1.02 16.41
N LEU A 28 -15.07 -0.60 16.98
CA LEU A 28 -14.01 -1.51 17.39
C LEU A 28 -14.46 -2.27 18.64
N GLY A 29 -13.97 -3.51 18.78
CA GLY A 29 -14.27 -4.40 19.91
C GLY A 29 -13.82 -3.91 21.29
N GLY A 30 -13.42 -2.64 21.41
CA GLY A 30 -13.09 -1.98 22.66
C GLY A 30 -11.89 -1.03 22.53
N PRO A 31 -11.72 -0.11 23.50
CA PRO A 31 -10.57 0.79 23.56
C PRO A 31 -9.23 0.05 23.70
N ASP A 32 -9.24 -1.17 24.23
CA ASP A 32 -8.06 -2.04 24.34
C ASP A 32 -7.44 -2.39 22.98
N VAL A 33 -8.27 -2.46 21.93
CA VAL A 33 -7.82 -2.75 20.56
C VAL A 33 -6.96 -1.59 20.04
N VAL A 34 -7.39 -0.35 20.28
CA VAL A 34 -6.67 0.87 19.87
C VAL A 34 -5.36 1.01 20.66
N LEU A 35 -5.39 0.76 21.96
CA LEU A 35 -4.18 0.79 22.81
C LEU A 35 -3.14 -0.25 22.38
N ARG A 36 -3.60 -1.45 22.00
CA ARG A 36 -2.72 -2.50 21.47
C ARG A 36 -2.07 -2.08 20.17
N TRP A 37 -2.82 -1.48 19.25
CA TRP A 37 -2.29 -1.00 17.99
C TRP A 37 -1.32 0.17 18.18
N ALA A 38 -1.61 1.12 19.06
CA ALA A 38 -0.69 2.21 19.40
C ALA A 38 0.63 1.70 20.01
N ARG A 39 0.57 0.69 20.88
CA ARG A 39 1.78 0.03 21.41
C ARG A 39 2.56 -0.70 20.32
N GLN A 40 1.86 -1.43 19.45
CA GLN A 40 2.46 -2.10 18.31
C GLN A 40 3.11 -1.08 17.36
N GLN A 41 2.49 0.07 17.17
CA GLN A 41 3.01 1.18 16.37
C GLN A 41 4.26 1.79 16.99
N ARG A 42 4.31 2.01 18.30
CA ARG A 42 5.55 2.50 18.95
C ARG A 42 6.69 1.49 18.84
N LYS A 43 6.37 0.19 18.90
CA LYS A 43 7.34 -0.90 18.75
C LYS A 43 7.82 -1.09 17.30
N CYS A 44 6.90 -0.97 16.33
CA CYS A 44 7.17 -1.10 14.90
C CYS A 44 7.41 0.22 14.18
N GLY A 45 7.28 1.38 14.83
CA GLY A 45 7.47 2.70 14.22
C GLY A 45 8.90 2.91 13.76
N ARG A 46 9.86 2.29 14.47
CA ARG A 46 11.25 2.15 14.04
C ARG A 46 11.44 1.27 12.79
N VAL A 47 10.44 0.45 12.49
CA VAL A 47 10.38 -0.50 11.36
C VAL A 47 9.51 0.07 10.21
N ARG A 48 8.74 1.14 10.46
CA ARG A 48 7.90 1.79 9.44
C ARG A 48 8.69 2.68 8.50
N GLU A 49 9.69 3.40 9.00
CA GLU A 49 10.67 4.10 8.12
C GLU A 49 11.35 3.12 7.15
N GLN A 50 11.59 1.88 7.60
CA GLN A 50 12.16 0.82 6.77
C GLN A 50 11.12 0.26 5.78
N ASN A 51 9.88 -0.02 6.22
CA ASN A 51 8.83 -0.53 5.32
C ASN A 51 8.27 0.50 4.34
N GLU A 52 8.19 1.79 4.68
CA GLU A 52 7.81 2.84 3.71
C GLU A 52 8.90 3.03 2.65
N SER A 53 10.17 2.85 3.03
CA SER A 53 11.28 2.76 2.09
C SER A 53 11.16 1.52 1.19
N ASP A 54 10.79 0.36 1.75
CA ASP A 54 10.59 -0.88 0.98
C ASP A 54 9.34 -0.83 0.08
N LEU A 55 8.23 -0.23 0.53
CA LEU A 55 7.01 -0.03 -0.27
C LEU A 55 7.25 0.97 -1.41
N GLY A 56 8.07 2.01 -1.18
CA GLY A 56 8.53 2.90 -2.24
C GLY A 56 9.39 2.16 -3.28
N ALA A 57 10.30 1.31 -2.82
CA ALA A 57 11.13 0.49 -3.70
C ALA A 57 10.30 -0.51 -4.53
N GLU A 58 9.28 -1.13 -3.93
CA GLU A 58 8.38 -2.07 -4.62
C GLU A 58 7.52 -1.36 -5.68
N GLN A 59 7.05 -0.14 -5.41
CA GLN A 59 6.35 0.67 -6.41
C GLN A 59 7.25 1.09 -7.57
N ASP A 60 8.48 1.50 -7.29
CA ASP A 60 9.45 1.88 -8.33
C ASP A 60 9.86 0.68 -9.19
N GLN A 61 10.01 -0.50 -8.58
CA GLN A 61 10.32 -1.73 -9.28
C GLN A 61 9.17 -2.15 -10.20
N LEU A 62 7.93 -2.07 -9.72
CA LEU A 62 6.73 -2.36 -10.50
C LEU A 62 6.55 -1.38 -11.68
N ARG A 63 6.92 -0.11 -11.49
CA ARG A 63 6.87 0.90 -12.55
C ARG A 63 7.85 0.60 -13.68
N ARG A 64 9.06 0.16 -13.35
CA ARG A 64 10.07 -0.27 -14.33
C ARG A 64 9.62 -1.52 -15.09
N GLU A 65 8.96 -2.45 -14.42
CA GLU A 65 8.41 -3.65 -15.06
C GLU A 65 7.27 -3.31 -16.01
N TYR A 66 6.38 -2.40 -15.61
CA TYR A 66 5.29 -1.92 -16.47
C TYR A 66 5.81 -1.27 -17.77
N GLU A 67 6.85 -0.43 -17.67
CA GLU A 67 7.48 0.21 -18.82
C GLU A 67 8.11 -0.81 -19.79
N LYS A 68 8.82 -1.82 -19.25
CA LYS A 68 9.37 -2.92 -20.07
C LYS A 68 8.27 -3.70 -20.78
N LEU A 69 7.22 -4.06 -20.04
CA LEU A 69 6.10 -4.82 -20.59
C LEU A 69 5.33 -4.05 -21.68
N GLN A 70 5.24 -2.72 -21.54
CA GLN A 70 4.64 -1.86 -22.56
C GLN A 70 5.48 -1.78 -23.84
N ALA A 71 6.82 -1.70 -23.70
CA ALA A 71 7.71 -1.77 -24.85
C ALA A 71 7.58 -3.10 -25.60
N GLU A 72 7.47 -4.21 -24.87
CA GLU A 72 7.29 -5.55 -25.44
C GLU A 72 5.93 -5.69 -26.13
N LYS A 73 4.85 -5.19 -25.51
CA LYS A 73 3.52 -5.11 -26.15
C LYS A 73 3.55 -4.32 -27.46
N ALA A 74 4.25 -3.18 -27.49
CA ALA A 74 4.36 -2.37 -28.70
C ALA A 74 5.15 -3.10 -29.80
N TYR A 75 6.20 -3.84 -29.44
CA TYR A 75 6.96 -4.67 -30.38
C TYR A 75 6.12 -5.81 -30.95
N LEU A 76 5.41 -6.55 -30.10
CA LEU A 76 4.52 -7.63 -30.53
C LEU A 76 3.38 -7.10 -31.41
N LYS A 77 2.83 -5.92 -31.09
CA LYS A 77 1.81 -5.28 -31.92
C LYS A 77 2.32 -4.95 -33.32
N LYS A 78 3.55 -4.44 -33.45
CA LYS A 78 4.20 -4.21 -34.75
C LYS A 78 4.39 -5.50 -35.53
N LEU A 79 4.78 -6.60 -34.87
CA LEU A 79 4.90 -7.91 -35.53
C LEU A 79 3.55 -8.43 -36.04
N ILE A 80 2.48 -8.24 -35.25
CA ILE A 80 1.12 -8.59 -35.66
C ILE A 80 0.68 -7.74 -36.86
N GLU A 81 0.94 -6.43 -36.85
CA GLU A 81 0.63 -5.54 -37.98
C GLU A 81 1.39 -5.93 -39.25
N LEU A 82 2.68 -6.26 -39.15
CA LEU A 82 3.49 -6.75 -40.28
C LEU A 82 2.95 -8.07 -40.84
N LYS A 83 2.52 -8.98 -39.96
CA LYS A 83 1.91 -10.26 -40.34
C LYS A 83 0.54 -10.07 -40.98
N ALA A 84 -0.27 -9.14 -40.46
CA ALA A 84 -1.58 -8.80 -41.00
C ALA A 84 -1.48 -8.09 -42.36
N GLN A 85 -0.40 -7.34 -42.61
CA GLN A 85 -0.12 -6.68 -43.89
C GLN A 85 0.42 -7.62 -44.97
N GLY A 86 0.59 -8.92 -44.68
CA GLY A 86 1.10 -9.88 -45.67
C GLY A 86 2.53 -9.64 -46.11
N ARG A 87 3.33 -8.87 -45.33
CA ARG A 87 4.78 -8.73 -45.51
C ARG A 87 5.48 -9.85 -44.73
N PHE A 88 5.39 -11.07 -45.24
CA PHE A 88 6.27 -12.18 -44.90
C PHE A 88 6.69 -12.87 -46.19
#